data_AF-A0A8J7XDF0-F1
#
_entry.id   AF-A0A8J7XDF0-F1
#
_cell.length_a   1.000
_cell.length_b   1.000
_cell.length_c   1.000
_cell.angle_alpha   90.00
_cell.angle_beta   90.00
_cell.angle_gamma   90.00
#
_symmetry.space_group_name_H-M   'P 1'
#
loop_
_entity.id
_entity.type
_entity.pdbx_description
1 polymer ?
#
loop_
_entity_poly.entity_id
_entity_poly.type
_entity_poly.pdbx_seq_one_letter_code
_entity_poly.pdbx_strand_id
1 'polypeptide(L)'
;MSISILLSTVFASTAGCYYIEEISWIDSLYLTIATITTVGYGDVAPKTDVGRIFAIPVIIIGVSSALTTLTLLFGPILEESLRRAVMGLTRPVKHKDHVILCGRGALADIV
;
A
#
# COMPACT_ATOMS: atom_id res chain seq x y z
N MET A 1 -4.52 11.55 -3.49
CA MET A 1 -5.31 10.78 -4.48
C MET A 1 -5.61 9.38 -3.98
N SER A 2 -4.61 8.56 -3.64
CA SER A 2 -4.81 7.17 -3.17
C SER A 2 -5.69 7.06 -1.91
N ILE A 3 -5.50 7.94 -0.93
CA ILE A 3 -6.32 7.99 0.30
C ILE A 3 -7.81 8.26 -0.04
N SER A 4 -8.08 9.18 -0.95
CA SER A 4 -9.44 9.52 -1.37
C SER A 4 -10.12 8.33 -2.07
N ILE A 5 -9.38 7.59 -2.90
CA ILE A 5 -9.85 6.38 -3.55
C ILE A 5 -10.18 5.33 -2.49
N LEU A 6 -9.27 5.07 -1.55
CA LEU A 6 -9.48 4.10 -0.48
C LEU A 6 -10.74 4.43 0.35
N LEU A 7 -10.91 5.68 0.78
CA LEU A 7 -12.09 6.12 1.54
C LEU A 7 -13.38 5.93 0.73
N SER A 8 -13.36 6.26 -0.56
CA SER A 8 -14.52 6.08 -1.44
C SER A 8 -14.88 4.61 -1.63
N THR A 9 -13.87 3.72 -1.76
CA THR A 9 -14.07 2.28 -1.90
C THR A 9 -14.62 1.68 -0.60
N VAL A 10 -14.11 2.10 0.56
CA VAL A 10 -14.63 1.65 1.86
C VAL A 10 -16.09 2.05 2.05
N PHE A 11 -16.44 3.30 1.73
CA PHE A 11 -17.81 3.80 1.85
C PHE A 11 -18.76 3.09 0.87
N ALA A 12 -18.36 2.97 -0.40
CA ALA A 12 -19.16 2.30 -1.43
C ALA A 12 -19.35 0.81 -1.13
N SER A 13 -18.31 0.12 -0.67
CA SER A 13 -18.37 -1.27 -0.25
C SER A 13 -19.31 -1.47 0.94
N THR A 14 -19.17 -0.65 1.98
CA THR A 14 -20.00 -0.73 3.19
C THR A 14 -21.48 -0.50 2.86
N ALA A 15 -21.79 0.53 2.06
CA ALA A 15 -23.15 0.78 1.62
C ALA A 15 -23.68 -0.35 0.72
N GLY A 16 -22.88 -0.82 -0.24
CA GLY A 16 -23.25 -1.91 -1.14
C GLY A 16 -23.55 -3.21 -0.40
N CYS A 17 -22.70 -3.62 0.54
CA CYS A 17 -22.94 -4.80 1.38
C CYS A 17 -24.18 -4.64 2.25
N TYR A 18 -24.42 -3.45 2.82
CA TYR A 18 -25.63 -3.18 3.60
C TYR A 18 -26.91 -3.34 2.77
N TYR A 19 -26.93 -2.83 1.54
CA TYR A 19 -28.12 -2.90 0.66
C TYR A 19 -28.29 -4.26 -0.04
N ILE A 20 -27.20 -4.95 -0.40
CA ILE A 20 -27.26 -6.19 -1.19
C ILE A 20 -27.38 -7.43 -0.30
N GLU A 21 -26.64 -7.47 0.80
CA GLU A 21 -26.61 -8.64 1.71
C GLU A 21 -27.51 -8.45 2.94
N GLU A 22 -28.13 -7.28 3.10
CA GLU A 22 -29.04 -6.93 4.21
C GLU A 22 -28.42 -7.19 5.60
N ILE A 23 -27.10 -7.08 5.71
CA ILE A 23 -26.35 -7.22 6.97
C ILE A 23 -26.23 -5.88 7.69
N SER A 24 -25.92 -5.88 8.98
CA SER A 24 -25.82 -4.64 9.76
C SER A 24 -24.74 -3.69 9.21
N TRP A 25 -24.86 -2.39 9.49
CA TRP A 25 -23.85 -1.40 9.09
C TRP A 25 -22.46 -1.72 9.65
N ILE A 26 -22.41 -2.26 10.86
CA ILE A 26 -21.17 -2.64 11.54
C ILE A 26 -20.57 -3.86 10.85
N ASP A 27 -21.37 -4.88 10.54
CA ASP A 27 -20.90 -6.09 9.86
C ASP A 27 -20.44 -5.80 8.44
N SER A 28 -21.12 -4.89 7.73
CA SER A 28 -20.72 -4.40 6.40
C SER A 28 -19.36 -3.69 6.42
N LEU A 29 -19.14 -2.82 7.42
CA LEU A 29 -17.87 -2.11 7.58
C LEU A 29 -16.76 -3.09 7.98
N TYR A 30 -17.06 -4.00 8.90
CA TYR A 30 -16.15 -5.06 9.33
C TYR A 30 -15.73 -5.96 8.17
N LEU A 31 -16.69 -6.47 7.38
CA LEU A 31 -16.43 -7.23 6.16
C LEU A 31 -15.53 -6.46 5.19
N THR A 32 -15.85 -5.19 4.96
CA THR A 32 -15.08 -4.32 4.06
C THR A 32 -13.63 -4.17 4.55
N ILE A 33 -13.42 -3.86 5.83
CA ILE A 33 -12.08 -3.69 6.40
C ILE A 33 -11.32 -5.01 6.39
N ALA A 34 -11.91 -6.11 6.85
CA ALA A 34 -11.29 -7.43 6.87
C ALA A 34 -10.87 -7.90 5.47
N THR A 35 -11.65 -7.53 4.46
CA THR A 35 -11.38 -7.86 3.05
C THR A 35 -10.24 -7.00 2.48
N ILE A 36 -10.30 -5.68 2.63
CA ILE A 36 -9.30 -4.74 2.09
C ILE A 36 -7.93 -4.94 2.75
N THR A 37 -7.91 -5.29 4.03
CA THR A 37 -6.69 -5.63 4.77
C THR A 37 -6.18 -7.05 4.48
N THR A 38 -6.87 -7.82 3.63
CA THR A 38 -6.56 -9.21 3.28
C THR A 38 -6.57 -10.18 4.48
N VAL A 39 -7.24 -9.82 5.58
CA VAL A 39 -7.40 -10.67 6.76
C VAL A 39 -8.41 -11.79 6.49
N GLY A 40 -9.60 -11.42 5.99
CA GLY A 40 -10.59 -12.38 5.48
C GLY A 40 -11.02 -13.48 6.46
N TYR A 41 -11.42 -13.14 7.69
CA TYR A 41 -11.81 -14.11 8.72
C TYR A 41 -12.89 -15.11 8.28
N GLY A 42 -13.79 -14.70 7.37
CA GLY A 42 -14.82 -15.56 6.80
C GLY A 42 -16.04 -15.81 7.70
N ASP A 43 -16.11 -15.15 8.84
CA ASP A 43 -17.25 -15.11 9.77
C ASP A 43 -18.42 -14.30 9.22
N VAL A 44 -18.13 -13.18 8.55
CA VAL A 44 -19.06 -12.41 7.73
C VAL A 44 -18.60 -12.52 6.27
N ALA A 45 -19.49 -12.90 5.35
CA ALA A 45 -19.18 -13.05 3.93
C ALA A 45 -20.43 -12.86 3.05
N PRO A 46 -20.28 -12.42 1.78
CA PRO A 46 -21.39 -12.34 0.84
C PRO A 46 -21.99 -13.73 0.56
N LYS A 47 -23.28 -13.89 0.87
CA LYS A 47 -24.02 -15.13 0.69
C LYS A 47 -24.74 -15.17 -0.65
N THR A 48 -25.09 -14.01 -1.21
CA THR A 48 -25.78 -13.91 -2.49
C THR A 48 -24.80 -13.88 -3.66
N ASP A 49 -25.21 -14.41 -4.81
CA ASP A 49 -24.39 -14.34 -6.03
C ASP A 49 -24.18 -12.89 -6.48
N VAL A 50 -25.18 -12.03 -6.29
CA VAL A 50 -25.08 -10.59 -6.59
C VAL A 50 -24.05 -9.92 -5.69
N GLY A 51 -24.06 -10.20 -4.38
CA GLY A 51 -23.08 -9.66 -3.44
C GLY A 51 -21.66 -10.16 -3.72
N ARG A 52 -21.50 -11.40 -4.18
CA ARG A 52 -20.20 -11.93 -4.62
C ARG A 52 -19.70 -11.22 -5.87
N ILE A 53 -20.55 -11.03 -6.88
CA ILE A 53 -20.21 -10.30 -8.10
C ILE A 53 -19.83 -8.84 -7.77
N PHE A 54 -20.55 -8.21 -6.85
CA PHE A 54 -20.22 -6.87 -6.34
C PHE A 54 -18.89 -6.83 -5.58
N ALA A 55 -18.60 -7.84 -4.76
CA ALA A 55 -17.39 -7.88 -3.94
C ALA A 55 -16.10 -8.03 -4.77
N ILE A 56 -16.13 -8.74 -5.90
CA ILE A 56 -14.94 -8.97 -6.75
C ILE A 56 -14.21 -7.67 -7.14
N PRO A 57 -14.85 -6.68 -7.80
CA PRO A 57 -14.17 -5.43 -8.16
C PRO A 57 -13.77 -4.61 -6.92
N VAL A 58 -14.58 -4.65 -5.86
CA VAL A 58 -14.27 -3.97 -4.60
C VAL A 58 -12.99 -4.52 -3.96
N ILE A 59 -12.79 -5.85 -3.97
CA ILE A 59 -11.57 -6.49 -3.47
C ILE A 59 -10.36 -5.99 -4.27
N ILE A 60 -10.42 -6.03 -5.60
CA ILE A 60 -9.29 -5.66 -6.46
C ILE A 60 -8.90 -4.19 -6.23
N ILE A 61 -9.88 -3.28 -6.25
CA ILE A 61 -9.65 -1.84 -6.09
C ILE A 61 -9.25 -1.52 -4.64
N GLY A 62 -9.91 -2.13 -3.67
CA GLY A 62 -9.69 -1.92 -2.24
C GLY A 62 -8.29 -2.33 -1.82
N VAL A 63 -7.87 -3.55 -2.15
CA VAL A 63 -6.51 -4.03 -1.82
C VAL A 63 -5.44 -3.20 -2.53
N SER A 64 -5.63 -2.87 -3.80
CA SER A 64 -4.67 -2.05 -4.56
C SER A 64 -4.53 -0.63 -3.98
N SER A 65 -5.65 0.01 -3.63
CA SER A 65 -5.65 1.35 -3.03
C SER A 65 -5.11 1.36 -1.60
N ALA A 66 -5.35 0.30 -0.82
CA ALA A 66 -4.79 0.13 0.51
C ALA A 66 -3.27 -0.04 0.47
N LEU A 67 -2.76 -0.93 -0.40
CA LEU A 67 -1.32 -1.16 -0.54
C LEU A 67 -0.57 0.09 -1.01
N THR A 68 -1.11 0.80 -2.00
CA THR A 68 -0.50 2.06 -2.47
C THR A 68 -0.52 3.14 -1.39
N THR A 69 -1.61 3.24 -0.62
CA THR A 69 -1.69 4.19 0.50
C THR A 69 -0.67 3.85 1.58
N LEU A 70 -0.52 2.56 1.92
CA LEU A 70 0.49 2.08 2.87
C LEU A 70 1.90 2.46 2.42
N THR A 71 2.24 2.19 1.15
CA THR A 71 3.57 2.54 0.60
C THR A 71 3.83 4.04 0.62
N LEU A 72 2.84 4.88 0.35
CA LEU A 72 3.01 6.34 0.39
C LEU A 72 3.20 6.87 1.82
N LEU A 73 2.57 6.25 2.82
CA LEU A 73 2.69 6.66 4.22
C LEU A 73 3.99 6.15 4.86
N PHE A 74 4.33 4.88 4.63
CA PHE A 74 5.48 4.23 5.26
C PHE A 74 6.76 4.31 4.42
N GLY A 75 6.64 4.47 3.11
CA GLY A 75 7.78 4.52 2.18
C GLY A 75 8.84 5.56 2.57
N PRO A 76 8.48 6.84 2.82
CA PRO A 76 9.47 7.85 3.20
C PRO A 76 10.17 7.55 4.54
N ILE A 77 9.44 6.98 5.50
CA ILE A 77 9.98 6.61 6.82
C ILE A 77 10.95 5.44 6.67
N LEU A 78 10.59 4.46 5.85
CA LEU A 78 11.41 3.29 5.58
C LEU A 78 12.66 3.65 4.78
N GLU A 79 12.51 4.53 3.77
CA GLU A 79 13.62 5.03 2.96
C GLU A 79 14.60 5.85 3.80
N GLU A 80 14.10 6.72 4.69
CA GLU A 80 14.97 7.48 5.59
C GLU A 80 15.67 6.55 6.59
N SER A 81 14.95 5.56 7.14
CA SER A 81 15.53 4.57 8.06
C SER A 81 16.59 3.71 7.36
N LEU A 82 16.33 3.28 6.13
CA LEU A 82 17.25 2.51 5.30
C LEU A 82 18.45 3.36 4.90
N ARG A 83 18.24 4.60 4.47
CA ARG A 83 19.30 5.54 4.11
C ARG A 83 20.21 5.82 5.30
N ARG A 84 19.66 6.00 6.50
CA ARG A 84 20.47 6.13 7.73
C ARG A 84 21.24 4.87 8.07
N ALA A 85 20.62 3.70 7.95
CA ALA A 85 21.30 2.42 8.18
C ALA A 85 22.46 2.21 7.20
N VAL A 86 22.23 2.45 5.90
CA VAL A 86 23.25 2.33 4.84
C VAL A 86 24.35 3.39 4.99
N MET A 87 24.00 4.66 5.22
CA MET A 87 25.00 5.71 5.47
C MET A 87 25.75 5.55 6.79
N GLY A 88 25.18 4.83 7.76
CA GLY A 88 25.90 4.42 8.98
C GLY A 88 26.99 3.39 8.71
N LEU A 89 26.81 2.53 7.69
CA LEU A 89 27.82 1.58 7.22
C LEU A 89 28.91 2.30 6.40
N THR A 90 28.53 3.22 5.51
CA THR A 90 29.49 4.07 4.80
C THR A 90 29.79 5.31 5.62
N ARG A 91 30.66 5.19 6.63
CA ARG A 91 31.16 6.36 7.37
C ARG A 91 31.58 7.44 6.37
N PRO A 92 31.02 8.67 6.41
CA PRO A 92 31.51 9.76 5.59
C PRO A 92 32.94 10.07 6.05
N VAL A 93 33.91 9.54 5.32
CA VAL A 93 35.32 9.76 5.62
C VAL A 93 35.63 11.19 5.22
N LYS A 94 35.92 12.03 6.22
CA LYS A 94 36.23 13.44 6.07
C LYS A 94 37.59 13.58 5.35
N HIS A 95 37.58 13.49 4.03
CA HIS A 95 38.79 13.66 3.22
C HIS A 95 39.03 15.16 2.98
N LYS A 96 40.23 15.64 3.30
CA LYS A 96 40.74 16.92 2.80
C LYS A 96 41.56 16.60 1.55
N ASP A 97 41.38 17.40 0.48
CA ASP A 97 42.04 17.26 -0.83
C ASP A 97 41.70 15.99 -1.63
N HIS A 98 40.43 15.83 -2.01
CA HIS A 98 40.00 14.73 -2.90
C HIS A 98 39.44 15.27 -4.22
N VAL A 99 39.80 14.59 -5.31
CA VAL A 99 39.28 14.85 -6.66
C VAL A 99 38.10 13.90 -6.90
N ILE A 100 36.94 14.45 -7.25
CA ILE A 100 35.75 13.67 -7.59
C ILE A 100 35.83 13.32 -9.08
N LEU A 101 36.21 12.08 -9.40
CA LEU A 101 36.09 11.57 -10.77
C LEU A 101 34.68 11.03 -10.98
N CYS A 102 33.85 11.81 -11.67
CA CYS A 102 32.54 11.36 -12.16
C CYS A 102 32.73 10.71 -13.54
N GLY A 103 32.76 9.38 -13.61
CA GLY A 103 32.80 8.61 -14.86
C GLY A 103 31.63 7.63 -14.95
N ARG A 104 31.10 7.39 -16.15
CA ARG A 104 30.11 6.34 -16.41
C ARG A 104 30.52 5.54 -17.65
N GLY A 105 30.84 4.26 -17.45
CA GLY A 105 31.14 3.30 -18.52
C GLY A 105 32.63 2.97 -18.69
N ALA A 106 32.93 2.07 -19.63
CA ALA A 106 34.22 1.42 -19.86
C ALA A 106 35.42 2.36 -20.18
N LEU A 107 35.21 3.67 -20.31
CA LEU A 107 36.26 4.66 -20.56
C LEU A 107 37.00 5.11 -19.29
N ALA A 108 36.62 4.63 -18.10
CA ALA A 108 37.46 4.77 -16.89
C ALA A 108 38.68 3.84 -16.91
N ASP A 109 38.72 2.82 -17.79
CA ASP A 109 39.82 1.85 -17.86
C ASP A 109 41.05 2.33 -18.66
N ILE A 110 41.01 3.54 -19.23
CA ILE A 110 42.07 4.06 -20.13
C ILE A 110 42.78 5.30 -19.56
N VAL A 111 42.32 5.86 -18.43
CA VAL A 111 42.95 7.01 -17.76
C VAL A 111 43.70 6.59 -16.51
#